data_AF-A0A429D720-F1
#
_entry.id   AF-A0A429D720-F1
#
_cell.length_a   1.000
_cell.length_b   1.000
_cell.length_c   1.000
_cell.angle_alpha   90.00
_cell.angle_beta   90.00
_cell.angle_gamma   90.00
#
_symmetry.space_group_name_H-M   'P 1'
#
loop_
_entity.id
_entity.type
_entity.pdbx_description
1 polymer ?
#
loop_
_entity_poly.entity_id
_entity_poly.type
_entity_poly.pdbx_seq_one_letter_code
_entity_poly.pdbx_strand_id
1 'polypeptide(L)'
;MPGTPILPFVARTRLVDHHCHGVVTGDLGRIEFEQLLTEADTVSSLGTTLFDSLIGLAVRARCAPVLDLPPHVPAEVYLARRAELGATEVNARFLRATGTTEFLLDGGFLPDTLTTTEQFAALSGARARDIVRLEQVAETVIGATGAAGFAEAFTGELAKRATTAVGFKSIAAYRVGLDLAGERPADAEVTEAAGRWLARIEAGEPVRLADEVLHRFLIWTGIDLALPIQFHVGFGDSDVDLHRCDPLLLTALLRATRSHGVPIMLLHNYPFHRNAAYLAQVFEHVFVDVGLATHNAGHRAPAIIAETMEIVPFGKLLFSTDAFGLAELYHLGTALFRQGLSDFLYAGLTSDVLSEVDAHRIAALVGHRNAERVYGLEGT
;
A
#
# COMPACT_ATOMS: atom_id res chain seq x y z
N MET A 1 -22.52 13.79 18.08
CA MET A 1 -23.25 12.57 17.68
C MET A 1 -22.29 11.41 17.90
N PRO A 2 -22.65 10.33 18.62
CA PRO A 2 -21.89 9.09 18.49
C PRO A 2 -21.80 8.77 16.99
N GLY A 3 -20.62 8.36 16.51
CA GLY A 3 -20.43 8.05 15.10
C GLY A 3 -21.45 7.03 14.61
N THR A 4 -21.81 7.07 13.33
CA THR A 4 -22.74 6.09 12.74
C THR A 4 -22.23 4.70 13.06
N PRO A 5 -23.05 3.79 13.63
CA PRO A 5 -22.65 2.41 13.79
C PRO A 5 -22.22 1.81 12.44
N ILE A 6 -21.17 0.99 12.44
CA ILE A 6 -20.77 0.24 11.24
C ILE A 6 -21.96 -0.60 10.77
N LEU A 7 -22.30 -0.49 9.49
CA LEU A 7 -23.42 -1.23 8.91
C LEU A 7 -23.16 -2.74 9.05
N PRO A 8 -24.13 -3.56 9.53
CA PRO A 8 -23.88 -4.98 9.80
C PRO A 8 -23.36 -5.78 8.60
N PHE A 9 -23.78 -5.42 7.38
CA PHE A 9 -23.27 -6.07 6.18
C PHE A 9 -21.84 -5.63 5.85
N VAL A 10 -21.48 -4.35 6.03
CA VAL A 10 -20.10 -3.86 5.89
C VAL A 10 -19.19 -4.52 6.92
N ALA A 11 -19.66 -4.74 8.15
CA ALA A 11 -18.90 -5.45 9.19
C ALA A 11 -18.63 -6.93 8.86
N ARG A 12 -19.45 -7.57 8.03
CA ARG A 12 -19.29 -8.98 7.61
C ARG A 12 -18.65 -9.15 6.23
N THR A 13 -18.53 -8.07 5.47
CA THR A 13 -17.86 -8.09 4.16
C THR A 13 -16.42 -8.57 4.33
N ARG A 14 -16.04 -9.54 3.49
CA ARG A 14 -14.65 -10.01 3.36
C ARG A 14 -13.79 -8.88 2.80
N LEU A 15 -12.55 -8.83 3.24
CA LEU A 15 -11.56 -7.88 2.73
C LEU A 15 -10.39 -8.62 2.08
N VAL A 16 -9.93 -8.10 0.95
CA VAL A 16 -8.63 -8.43 0.35
C VAL A 16 -7.79 -7.16 0.45
N ASP A 17 -6.77 -7.20 1.28
CA ASP A 17 -5.82 -6.10 1.42
C ASP A 17 -4.82 -6.17 0.26
N HIS A 18 -5.09 -5.40 -0.80
CA HIS A 18 -4.32 -5.54 -2.04
C HIS A 18 -2.93 -4.89 -1.99
N HIS A 19 -2.59 -4.19 -0.91
CA HIS A 19 -1.26 -3.63 -0.71
C HIS A 19 -0.95 -3.43 0.77
N CYS A 20 0.06 -4.15 1.25
CA CYS A 20 0.57 -4.06 2.62
C CYS A 20 2.00 -4.61 2.71
N HIS A 21 2.58 -4.63 3.91
CA HIS A 21 3.98 -5.04 4.16
C HIS A 21 4.12 -5.93 5.40
N GLY A 22 5.24 -6.62 5.58
CA GLY A 22 5.45 -7.43 6.78
C GLY A 22 5.36 -6.64 8.10
N VAL A 23 5.22 -7.37 9.21
CA VAL A 23 5.25 -6.81 10.57
C VAL A 23 6.62 -7.05 11.20
N VAL A 24 7.00 -6.25 12.20
CA VAL A 24 8.19 -6.54 13.00
C VAL A 24 7.92 -7.73 13.92
N THR A 25 8.96 -8.53 14.16
CA THR A 25 8.89 -9.75 14.97
C THR A 25 9.44 -9.57 16.39
N GLY A 26 10.17 -8.47 16.63
CA GLY A 26 10.74 -8.14 17.94
C GLY A 26 9.79 -7.28 18.79
N ASP A 27 9.97 -7.37 20.10
CA ASP A 27 9.34 -6.45 21.04
C ASP A 27 9.90 -5.05 20.84
N LEU A 28 9.02 -4.04 20.96
CA LEU A 28 9.37 -2.65 20.73
C LEU A 28 9.33 -1.87 22.04
N GLY A 29 10.35 -1.05 22.26
CA GLY A 29 10.28 0.03 23.20
C GLY A 29 9.39 1.16 22.69
N ARG A 30 9.24 2.19 23.51
CA ARG A 30 8.40 3.36 23.17
C ARG A 30 8.88 4.09 21.93
N ILE A 31 10.20 4.28 21.80
CA ILE A 31 10.79 5.03 20.69
C ILE A 31 10.57 4.29 19.38
N GLU A 32 10.87 2.99 19.34
CA GLU A 32 10.73 2.16 18.16
C GLU A 32 9.26 2.03 17.75
N PHE A 33 8.34 1.94 18.72
CA PHE A 33 6.90 1.95 18.44
C PHE A 33 6.44 3.27 17.82
N GLU A 34 6.84 4.41 18.39
CA GLU A 34 6.47 5.72 17.84
C GLU A 34 7.13 5.99 16.48
N GLN A 35 8.33 5.48 16.21
CA GLN A 35 8.95 5.56 14.89
C GLN A 35 8.11 4.86 13.81
N LEU A 36 7.45 3.75 14.16
CA LEU A 36 6.56 3.04 13.23
C LEU A 36 5.13 3.62 13.17
N LEU A 37 4.84 4.72 13.87
CA LEU A 37 3.58 5.46 13.77
C LEU A 37 3.68 6.67 12.82
N THR A 38 4.80 6.85 12.13
CA THR A 38 5.05 7.95 11.20
C THR A 38 5.89 7.48 10.03
N GLU A 39 5.73 8.16 8.89
CA GLU A 39 6.62 8.00 7.74
C GLU A 39 7.96 8.72 7.93
N ALA A 40 8.08 9.61 8.92
CA ALA A 40 9.34 10.31 9.18
C ALA A 40 10.43 9.35 9.69
N ASP A 41 11.67 9.54 9.24
CA ASP A 41 12.85 8.74 9.65
C ASP A 41 13.03 8.66 11.17
N THR A 42 12.65 9.71 11.88
CA THR A 42 12.76 9.82 13.33
C THR A 42 11.58 10.55 13.93
N VAL A 43 11.26 10.20 15.18
CA VAL A 43 10.33 10.97 16.00
C VAL A 43 10.99 12.31 16.35
N SER A 44 10.31 13.41 16.05
CA SER A 44 10.85 14.74 16.30
C SER A 44 11.08 14.99 17.79
N SER A 45 12.31 15.34 18.16
CA SER A 45 12.66 15.79 19.52
C SER A 45 12.11 17.16 19.88
N LEU A 46 11.63 17.92 18.88
CA LEU A 46 10.94 19.20 19.07
C LEU A 46 9.44 19.00 19.35
N GLY A 47 8.90 17.83 18.97
CA GLY A 47 7.55 17.39 19.31
C GLY A 47 7.49 16.74 20.70
N THR A 48 6.29 16.31 21.10
CA THR A 48 6.09 15.57 22.36
C THR A 48 6.11 14.06 22.12
N THR A 49 5.08 13.55 21.46
CA THR A 49 4.85 12.13 21.24
C THR A 49 3.90 11.93 20.08
N LEU A 50 4.06 10.83 19.35
CA LEU A 50 3.08 10.46 18.33
C LEU A 50 1.77 9.95 18.92
N PHE A 51 1.68 9.70 20.23
CA PHE A 51 0.39 9.48 20.88
C PHE A 51 -0.50 10.73 20.91
N ASP A 52 0.07 11.93 20.70
CA ASP A 52 -0.64 13.21 20.55
C ASP A 52 -0.98 13.52 19.07
N SER A 53 -1.15 12.50 18.24
CA SER A 53 -1.57 12.59 16.84
C SER A 53 -2.89 11.84 16.61
N LEU A 54 -3.52 12.01 15.44
CA LEU A 54 -4.76 11.28 15.13
C LEU A 54 -4.57 9.76 15.10
N ILE A 55 -3.42 9.29 14.61
CA ILE A 55 -3.06 7.87 14.61
C ILE A 55 -2.82 7.37 16.04
N GLY A 56 -2.10 8.13 16.86
CA GLY A 56 -1.87 7.79 18.27
C GLY A 56 -3.14 7.74 19.12
N LEU A 57 -4.04 8.70 18.92
CA LEU A 57 -5.38 8.68 19.52
C LEU A 57 -6.20 7.48 19.03
N ALA A 58 -6.08 7.12 17.75
CA ALA A 58 -6.75 5.95 17.19
C ALA A 58 -6.22 4.65 17.80
N VAL A 59 -4.90 4.50 18.00
CA VAL A 59 -4.29 3.37 18.71
C VAL A 59 -4.93 3.21 20.09
N ARG A 60 -4.95 4.28 20.89
CA ARG A 60 -5.51 4.23 22.26
C ARG A 60 -7.01 3.93 22.26
N ALA A 61 -7.76 4.42 21.27
CA ALA A 61 -9.21 4.26 21.21
C ALA A 61 -9.65 2.90 20.65
N ARG A 62 -8.94 2.36 19.65
CA ARG A 62 -9.37 1.19 18.85
C ARG A 62 -8.50 -0.03 19.06
N CYS A 63 -7.20 0.13 19.32
CA CYS A 63 -6.29 -1.01 19.50
C CYS A 63 -6.28 -1.53 20.94
N ALA A 64 -6.47 -0.66 21.94
CA ALA A 64 -6.47 -1.07 23.35
C ALA A 64 -7.42 -2.25 23.66
N PRO A 65 -8.68 -2.29 23.17
CA PRO A 65 -9.57 -3.43 23.40
C PRO A 65 -9.08 -4.77 22.84
N VAL A 66 -8.27 -4.78 21.77
CA VAL A 66 -7.69 -6.01 21.20
C VAL A 66 -6.67 -6.63 22.16
N LEU A 67 -6.07 -5.82 23.04
CA LEU A 67 -5.11 -6.23 24.06
C LEU A 67 -5.74 -6.34 25.46
N ASP A 68 -7.06 -6.49 25.54
CA ASP A 68 -7.85 -6.62 26.77
C ASP A 68 -7.84 -5.37 27.67
N LEU A 69 -7.56 -4.19 27.10
CA LEU A 69 -7.56 -2.92 27.81
C LEU A 69 -8.81 -2.09 27.49
N PRO A 70 -9.30 -1.24 28.42
CA PRO A 70 -10.36 -0.31 28.09
C PRO A 70 -9.91 0.69 27.01
N PRO A 71 -10.83 1.17 26.15
CA PRO A 71 -10.52 2.27 25.24
C PRO A 71 -9.96 3.48 25.98
N HIS A 72 -9.06 4.22 25.34
CA HIS A 72 -8.46 5.47 25.81
C HIS A 72 -7.51 5.35 27.01
N VAL A 73 -7.07 4.13 27.37
CA VAL A 73 -5.98 3.94 28.34
C VAL A 73 -4.76 4.81 28.01
N PRO A 74 -3.99 5.28 29.00
CA PRO A 74 -2.74 5.99 28.78
C PRO A 74 -1.76 5.19 27.91
N ALA A 75 -0.94 5.88 27.11
CA ALA A 75 0.03 5.26 26.20
C ALA A 75 0.95 4.26 26.92
N GLU A 76 1.43 4.60 28.13
CA GLU A 76 2.34 3.72 28.86
C GLU A 76 1.67 2.43 29.36
N VAL A 77 0.37 2.48 29.67
CA VAL A 77 -0.39 1.28 30.03
C VAL A 77 -0.57 0.40 28.79
N TYR A 78 -0.83 1.01 27.63
CA TYR A 78 -0.92 0.30 26.36
C TYR A 78 0.40 -0.40 26.01
N LEU A 79 1.51 0.33 26.03
CA LEU A 79 2.84 -0.19 25.70
C LEU A 79 3.31 -1.28 26.69
N ALA A 80 3.05 -1.11 27.98
CA ALA A 80 3.36 -2.13 28.98
C ALA A 80 2.60 -3.43 28.72
N ARG A 81 1.31 -3.36 28.40
CA ARG A 81 0.51 -4.54 28.05
C ARG A 81 0.98 -5.20 26.76
N ARG A 82 1.33 -4.39 25.74
CA ARG A 82 1.90 -4.87 24.49
C ARG A 82 3.19 -5.67 24.74
N ALA A 83 4.08 -5.15 25.59
CA ALA A 83 5.32 -5.81 25.98
C ALA A 83 5.07 -7.09 26.81
N GLU A 84 4.08 -7.10 27.71
CA GLU A 84 3.71 -8.28 28.50
C GLU A 84 3.25 -9.46 27.62
N LEU A 85 2.49 -9.17 26.56
CA LEU A 85 1.99 -10.18 25.62
C LEU A 85 3.07 -10.69 24.66
N GLY A 86 4.02 -9.83 24.29
CA GLY A 86 5.06 -10.10 23.32
C GLY A 86 4.60 -9.98 21.86
N ALA A 87 5.54 -9.66 20.97
CA ALA A 87 5.29 -9.31 19.57
C ALA A 87 4.48 -10.37 18.79
N THR A 88 4.79 -11.66 18.96
CA THR A 88 4.08 -12.75 18.27
C THR A 88 2.59 -12.77 18.59
N GLU A 89 2.22 -12.68 19.87
CA GLU A 89 0.82 -12.69 20.32
C GLU A 89 0.11 -11.42 19.90
N VAL A 90 0.75 -10.26 20.06
CA VAL A 90 0.24 -8.95 19.62
C VAL A 90 -0.07 -8.98 18.12
N ASN A 91 0.89 -9.42 17.30
CA ASN A 91 0.72 -9.51 15.85
C ASN A 91 -0.43 -10.46 15.48
N ALA A 92 -0.48 -11.65 16.06
CA ALA A 92 -1.53 -12.62 15.79
C ALA A 92 -2.93 -12.07 16.15
N ARG A 93 -3.08 -11.42 17.30
CA ARG A 93 -4.36 -10.82 17.72
C ARG A 93 -4.83 -9.74 16.76
N PHE A 94 -3.96 -8.78 16.45
CA PHE A 94 -4.34 -7.65 15.59
C PHE A 94 -4.64 -8.09 14.17
N LEU A 95 -3.78 -8.92 13.57
CA LEU A 95 -3.97 -9.39 12.20
C LEU A 95 -5.25 -10.21 12.08
N ARG A 96 -5.53 -11.13 13.03
CA ARG A 96 -6.77 -11.92 13.03
C ARG A 96 -8.03 -11.08 13.26
N ALA A 97 -7.92 -10.02 14.08
CA ALA A 97 -9.04 -9.12 14.37
C ALA A 97 -9.50 -8.30 13.14
N THR A 98 -8.71 -8.21 12.07
CA THR A 98 -9.12 -7.53 10.82
C THR A 98 -10.27 -8.25 10.12
N GLY A 99 -10.33 -9.59 10.22
CA GLY A 99 -11.20 -10.41 9.38
C GLY A 99 -10.86 -10.34 7.88
N THR A 100 -9.67 -9.83 7.53
CA THR A 100 -9.14 -9.83 6.16
C THR A 100 -8.78 -11.26 5.77
N THR A 101 -9.22 -11.69 4.58
CA THR A 101 -9.07 -13.07 4.14
C THR A 101 -7.82 -13.30 3.29
N GLU A 102 -7.27 -12.23 2.74
CA GLU A 102 -6.11 -12.30 1.84
C GLU A 102 -5.33 -10.99 1.86
N PHE A 103 -4.00 -11.09 1.86
CA PHE A 103 -3.06 -9.98 1.91
C PHE A 103 -2.06 -10.08 0.75
N LEU A 104 -1.85 -8.99 0.02
CA LEU A 104 -0.83 -8.93 -1.03
C LEU A 104 0.34 -8.07 -0.52
N LEU A 105 1.46 -8.74 -0.23
CA LEU A 105 2.60 -8.14 0.46
C LEU A 105 3.65 -7.66 -0.54
N ASP A 106 4.00 -6.39 -0.47
CA ASP A 106 5.26 -5.90 -1.04
C ASP A 106 6.41 -6.25 -0.09
N GLY A 107 7.02 -7.42 -0.33
CA GLY A 107 8.16 -7.94 0.42
C GLY A 107 9.50 -7.27 0.10
N GLY A 108 9.52 -6.29 -0.83
CA GLY A 108 10.72 -5.53 -1.17
C GLY A 108 11.07 -4.42 -0.18
N PHE A 109 10.17 -4.12 0.77
CA PHE A 109 10.40 -3.13 1.83
C PHE A 109 10.98 -3.78 3.08
N LEU A 110 12.15 -3.33 3.52
CA LEU A 110 12.82 -3.81 4.75
C LEU A 110 12.83 -5.36 4.91
N PRO A 111 13.25 -6.11 3.87
CA PRO A 111 13.11 -7.58 3.83
C PRO A 111 13.86 -8.31 4.96
N ASP A 112 14.87 -7.67 5.55
CA ASP A 112 15.65 -8.24 6.66
C ASP A 112 15.06 -7.94 8.05
N THR A 113 14.08 -7.04 8.13
CA THR A 113 13.48 -6.57 9.40
C THR A 113 12.04 -7.03 9.58
N LEU A 114 11.29 -7.17 8.49
CA LEU A 114 9.89 -7.52 8.50
C LEU A 114 9.68 -9.02 8.24
N THR A 115 8.52 -9.54 8.63
CA THR A 115 8.13 -10.93 8.33
C THR A 115 8.13 -11.23 6.83
N THR A 116 8.53 -12.43 6.45
CA THR A 116 8.24 -12.98 5.12
C THR A 116 6.74 -13.21 4.93
N THR A 117 6.31 -13.41 3.67
CA THR A 117 4.92 -13.71 3.32
C THR A 117 4.39 -14.96 4.03
N GLU A 118 5.21 -16.01 4.18
CA GLU A 118 4.82 -17.23 4.91
C GLU A 118 4.66 -16.99 6.41
N GLN A 119 5.59 -16.24 7.02
CA GLN A 119 5.52 -15.88 8.44
C GLN A 119 4.28 -15.02 8.71
N PHE A 120 4.00 -14.06 7.83
CA PHE A 120 2.82 -13.21 7.91
C PHE A 120 1.51 -14.01 7.78
N ALA A 121 1.45 -14.95 6.83
CA ALA A 121 0.30 -15.85 6.67
C ALA A 121 0.03 -16.67 7.95
N ALA A 122 1.09 -17.19 8.57
CA ALA A 122 0.98 -17.96 9.81
C ALA A 122 0.44 -17.12 10.99
N LEU A 123 0.89 -15.88 11.13
CA LEU A 123 0.41 -14.96 12.17
C LEU A 123 -1.05 -14.57 11.94
N SER A 124 -1.38 -14.14 10.73
CA SER A 124 -2.73 -13.67 10.36
C SER A 124 -3.77 -14.79 10.32
N GLY A 125 -3.35 -16.03 10.05
CA GLY A 125 -4.28 -17.14 9.77
C GLY A 125 -5.04 -16.95 8.46
N ALA A 126 -4.54 -16.10 7.56
CA ALA A 126 -5.12 -15.76 6.27
C ALA A 126 -4.17 -16.14 5.13
N ARG A 127 -4.63 -15.98 3.88
CA ARG A 127 -3.75 -16.12 2.72
C ARG A 127 -2.86 -14.90 2.59
N ALA A 128 -1.61 -15.10 2.20
CA ALA A 128 -0.69 -14.03 1.86
C ALA A 128 -0.01 -14.37 0.53
N ARG A 129 0.23 -13.38 -0.32
CA ARG A 129 0.87 -13.54 -1.62
C ARG A 129 1.85 -12.40 -1.89
N ASP A 130 2.88 -12.68 -2.69
CA ASP A 130 3.90 -11.70 -2.99
C ASP A 130 3.48 -10.72 -4.09
N ILE A 131 3.80 -9.46 -3.86
CA ILE A 131 3.98 -8.41 -4.85
C ILE A 131 5.48 -8.14 -4.96
N VAL A 132 6.01 -8.17 -6.18
CA VAL A 132 7.45 -7.99 -6.41
C VAL A 132 7.77 -6.52 -6.67
N ARG A 133 8.62 -5.94 -5.81
CA ARG A 133 9.15 -4.58 -5.98
C ARG A 133 10.18 -4.53 -7.10
N LEU A 134 9.86 -3.82 -8.18
CA LEU A 134 10.68 -3.76 -9.39
C LEU A 134 12.08 -3.21 -9.09
N GLU A 135 12.16 -2.13 -8.33
CA GLU A 135 13.42 -1.47 -8.00
C GLU A 135 14.36 -2.38 -7.19
N GLN A 136 13.81 -3.19 -6.28
CA GLN A 136 14.60 -4.14 -5.49
C GLN A 136 15.19 -5.25 -6.38
N VAL A 137 14.45 -5.71 -7.39
CA VAL A 137 14.97 -6.66 -8.39
C VAL A 137 16.13 -6.03 -9.16
N ALA A 138 15.97 -4.80 -9.63
CA ALA A 138 17.01 -4.06 -10.34
C ALA A 138 18.28 -3.86 -9.48
N GLU A 139 18.11 -3.46 -8.23
CA GLU A 139 19.19 -3.27 -7.24
C GLU A 139 19.90 -4.58 -6.90
N THR A 140 19.18 -5.72 -6.94
CA THR A 140 19.80 -7.04 -6.74
C THR A 140 20.67 -7.43 -7.93
N VAL A 141 20.18 -7.25 -9.17
CA VAL A 141 20.88 -7.74 -10.37
C VAL A 141 22.03 -6.84 -10.82
N ILE A 142 21.97 -5.53 -10.54
CA ILE A 142 23.00 -4.58 -10.98
C ILE A 142 24.38 -4.93 -10.38
N GLY A 143 24.43 -5.42 -9.14
CA GLY A 143 25.67 -5.78 -8.46
C GLY A 143 26.39 -7.00 -9.06
N ALA A 144 25.70 -7.79 -9.89
CA ALA A 144 26.23 -9.02 -10.50
C ALA A 144 26.37 -8.90 -12.04
N THR A 145 26.11 -7.73 -12.61
CA THR A 145 26.02 -7.55 -14.08
C THR A 145 26.74 -6.28 -14.55
N GLY A 146 27.18 -6.31 -15.81
CA GLY A 146 27.64 -5.09 -16.50
C GLY A 146 26.48 -4.38 -17.20
N ALA A 147 26.70 -3.14 -17.61
CA ALA A 147 25.69 -2.28 -18.26
C ALA A 147 24.94 -2.97 -19.41
N ALA A 148 25.67 -3.64 -20.32
CA ALA A 148 25.08 -4.34 -21.46
C ALA A 148 24.27 -5.60 -21.07
N GLY A 149 24.55 -6.20 -19.91
CA GLY A 149 23.85 -7.39 -19.42
C GLY A 149 22.68 -7.09 -18.49
N PHE A 150 22.52 -5.83 -18.06
CA PHE A 150 21.51 -5.45 -17.08
C PHE A 150 20.08 -5.78 -17.53
N ALA A 151 19.73 -5.44 -18.77
CA ALA A 151 18.36 -5.63 -19.28
C ALA A 151 17.95 -7.11 -19.32
N GLU A 152 18.85 -7.98 -19.81
CA GLU A 152 18.62 -9.43 -19.85
C GLU A 152 18.52 -10.01 -18.44
N ALA A 153 19.43 -9.62 -17.54
CA ALA A 153 19.44 -10.12 -16.17
C ALA A 153 18.20 -9.69 -15.37
N PHE A 154 17.79 -8.42 -15.50
CA PHE A 154 16.57 -7.92 -14.88
C PHE A 154 15.33 -8.66 -15.41
N THR A 155 15.20 -8.79 -16.73
CA THR A 155 14.07 -9.48 -17.36
C THR A 155 13.99 -10.94 -16.90
N GLY A 156 15.14 -11.63 -16.89
CA GLY A 156 15.21 -13.03 -16.46
C GLY A 156 14.89 -13.21 -14.98
N GLU A 157 15.36 -12.31 -14.11
CA GLU A 157 15.06 -12.38 -12.67
C GLU A 157 13.61 -12.01 -12.37
N LEU A 158 13.06 -10.98 -13.02
CA LEU A 158 11.66 -10.59 -12.84
C LEU A 158 10.72 -11.71 -13.30
N ALA A 159 11.00 -12.34 -14.45
CA ALA A 159 10.21 -13.46 -14.95
C ALA A 159 10.20 -14.66 -13.99
N LYS A 160 11.32 -14.96 -13.30
CA LYS A 160 11.37 -16.00 -12.27
C LYS A 160 10.45 -15.66 -11.09
N ARG A 161 10.56 -14.44 -10.56
CA ARG A 161 9.74 -14.01 -9.41
C ARG A 161 8.25 -13.90 -9.77
N ALA A 162 7.93 -13.56 -11.01
CA ALA A 162 6.57 -13.51 -11.53
C ALA A 162 5.85 -14.88 -11.54
N THR A 163 6.58 -16.00 -11.44
CA THR A 163 5.95 -17.33 -11.41
C THR A 163 5.12 -17.60 -10.15
N THR A 164 5.41 -16.90 -9.05
CA THR A 164 4.70 -17.06 -7.77
C THR A 164 4.04 -15.77 -7.29
N ALA A 165 4.50 -14.61 -7.76
CA ALA A 165 3.91 -13.32 -7.43
C ALA A 165 2.57 -13.10 -8.13
N VAL A 166 1.73 -12.23 -7.56
CA VAL A 166 0.44 -11.84 -8.17
C VAL A 166 0.46 -10.45 -8.77
N GLY A 167 1.57 -9.73 -8.69
CA GLY A 167 1.71 -8.38 -9.20
C GLY A 167 3.09 -7.79 -8.95
N PHE A 168 3.28 -6.59 -9.47
CA PHE A 168 4.50 -5.80 -9.31
C PHE A 168 4.22 -4.49 -8.57
N LYS A 169 5.25 -3.92 -7.95
CA LYS A 169 5.22 -2.59 -7.34
C LYS A 169 6.38 -1.75 -7.89
N SER A 170 6.05 -0.55 -8.35
CA SER A 170 7.01 0.51 -8.62
C SER A 170 6.99 1.53 -7.49
N ILE A 171 8.19 1.88 -7.01
CA ILE A 171 8.43 2.99 -6.08
C ILE A 171 9.05 4.21 -6.76
N ALA A 172 8.84 4.39 -8.07
CA ALA A 172 9.37 5.53 -8.84
C ALA A 172 9.09 6.89 -8.19
N ALA A 173 7.94 7.07 -7.53
CA ALA A 173 7.60 8.26 -6.75
C ALA A 173 8.69 8.67 -5.73
N TYR A 174 9.28 7.70 -5.01
CA TYR A 174 10.36 7.93 -4.05
C TYR A 174 11.72 8.22 -4.70
N ARG A 175 11.87 7.96 -6.01
CA ARG A 175 13.18 7.93 -6.67
C ARG A 175 13.33 9.05 -7.70
N VAL A 176 12.39 9.11 -8.62
CA VAL A 176 12.41 10.00 -9.79
C VAL A 176 11.10 10.79 -9.95
N GLY A 177 10.14 10.62 -9.04
CA GLY A 177 8.79 11.15 -9.17
C GLY A 177 7.94 10.36 -10.17
N LEU A 178 6.77 10.89 -10.49
CA LEU A 178 5.76 10.25 -11.34
C LEU A 178 5.68 10.83 -12.76
N ASP A 179 6.49 11.83 -13.09
CA ASP A 179 6.61 12.36 -14.45
C ASP A 179 7.49 11.44 -15.30
N LEU A 180 6.91 10.30 -15.67
CA LEU A 180 7.54 9.26 -16.48
C LEU A 180 7.09 9.41 -17.93
N ALA A 181 8.04 9.40 -18.86
CA ALA A 181 7.72 9.38 -20.28
C ALA A 181 6.93 8.11 -20.64
N GLY A 182 6.02 8.21 -21.61
CA GLY A 182 5.13 7.10 -21.94
C GLY A 182 5.80 6.03 -22.80
N GLU A 183 6.81 6.41 -23.59
CA GLU A 183 7.45 5.54 -24.55
C GLU A 183 8.18 4.38 -23.86
N ARG A 184 8.39 3.28 -24.59
CA ARG A 184 9.32 2.24 -24.16
C ARG A 184 10.76 2.73 -24.42
N PRO A 185 11.66 2.66 -23.43
CA PRO A 185 13.07 2.93 -23.67
C PRO A 185 13.66 2.02 -24.76
N ALA A 186 14.54 2.54 -25.60
CA ALA A 186 15.34 1.73 -26.50
C ALA A 186 16.47 1.02 -25.73
N ASP A 187 16.91 -0.15 -26.21
CA ASP A 187 17.95 -0.97 -25.56
C ASP A 187 19.26 -0.19 -25.30
N ALA A 188 19.62 0.72 -26.20
CA ALA A 188 20.77 1.59 -26.05
C ALA A 188 20.60 2.57 -24.88
N GLU A 189 19.42 3.18 -24.71
CA GLU A 189 19.12 4.09 -23.60
C GLU A 189 19.20 3.36 -22.26
N VAL A 190 18.68 2.13 -22.21
CA VAL A 190 18.74 1.28 -21.00
C VAL A 190 20.18 0.93 -20.66
N THR A 191 20.98 0.53 -21.65
CA THR A 191 22.40 0.20 -21.48
C THR A 191 23.19 1.40 -20.98
N GLU A 192 22.98 2.58 -21.56
CA GLU A 192 23.63 3.81 -21.15
C GLU A 192 23.23 4.22 -19.72
N ALA A 193 21.95 4.10 -19.38
CA ALA A 193 21.44 4.39 -18.04
C ALA A 193 22.00 3.44 -16.98
N ALA A 194 22.06 2.14 -17.28
CA ALA A 194 22.72 1.16 -16.42
C ALA A 194 24.21 1.46 -16.26
N GLY A 195 24.89 1.89 -17.33
CA GLY A 195 26.29 2.32 -17.27
C GLY A 195 26.51 3.54 -16.36
N ARG A 196 25.66 4.56 -16.44
CA ARG A 196 25.70 5.71 -15.53
C ARG A 196 25.45 5.30 -14.08
N TRP A 197 24.52 4.37 -13.85
CA TRP A 197 24.23 3.88 -12.51
C TRP A 197 25.41 3.10 -11.91
N LEU A 198 26.00 2.17 -12.68
CA LEU A 198 27.20 1.43 -12.27
C LEU A 198 28.37 2.36 -11.95
N ALA A 199 28.63 3.37 -12.79
CA ALA A 199 29.70 4.33 -12.55
C ALA A 199 29.52 5.10 -11.22
N ARG A 200 28.28 5.43 -10.84
CA ARG A 200 27.97 6.04 -9.54
C ARG A 200 28.23 5.09 -8.37
N ILE A 201 27.83 3.82 -8.50
CA ILE A 201 28.10 2.78 -7.50
C ILE A 201 29.61 2.57 -7.32
N GLU A 202 30.37 2.49 -8.43
CA GLU A 202 31.84 2.38 -8.42
C GLU A 202 32.51 3.60 -7.79
N ALA A 203 31.90 4.79 -7.92
CA ALA A 203 32.33 6.01 -7.24
C ALA A 203 31.96 6.05 -5.74
N GLY A 204 31.28 5.03 -5.22
CA GLY A 204 30.95 4.87 -3.81
C GLY A 204 29.54 5.32 -3.41
N GLU A 205 28.66 5.62 -4.37
CA GLU A 205 27.24 5.86 -4.05
C GLU A 205 26.54 4.55 -3.63
N PRO A 206 25.54 4.62 -2.75
CA PRO A 206 24.72 3.45 -2.41
C PRO A 206 24.04 2.85 -3.65
N VAL A 207 23.80 1.54 -3.63
CA VAL A 207 23.01 0.86 -4.67
C VAL A 207 21.54 1.26 -4.51
N ARG A 208 21.20 2.42 -5.06
CA ARG A 208 19.85 3.00 -5.02
C ARG A 208 19.49 3.44 -6.43
N LEU A 209 18.52 2.75 -7.05
CA LEU A 209 18.06 3.13 -8.38
C LEU A 209 17.39 4.51 -8.36
N ALA A 210 17.91 5.43 -9.18
CA ALA A 210 17.34 6.74 -9.44
C ALA A 210 17.73 7.20 -10.85
N ASP A 211 17.13 6.57 -11.86
CA ASP A 211 17.23 6.96 -13.28
C ASP A 211 15.88 6.66 -13.95
N GLU A 212 15.27 7.68 -14.56
CA GLU A 212 13.92 7.62 -15.15
C GLU A 212 13.82 6.55 -16.24
N VAL A 213 14.85 6.42 -17.09
CA VAL A 213 14.89 5.47 -18.20
C VAL A 213 14.80 4.05 -17.68
N LEU A 214 15.55 3.78 -16.60
CA LEU A 214 15.52 2.48 -15.96
C LEU A 214 14.16 2.20 -15.33
N HIS A 215 13.54 3.14 -14.60
CA HIS A 215 12.18 2.94 -14.07
C HIS A 215 11.16 2.61 -15.17
N ARG A 216 11.18 3.34 -16.29
CA ARG A 216 10.32 3.01 -17.45
C ARG A 216 10.60 1.62 -17.99
N PHE A 217 11.87 1.23 -18.11
CA PHE A 217 12.24 -0.11 -18.53
C PHE A 217 11.69 -1.18 -17.58
N LEU A 218 11.79 -0.98 -16.26
CA LEU A 218 11.25 -1.94 -15.29
C LEU A 218 9.74 -2.10 -15.44
N ILE A 219 9.02 -0.98 -15.58
CA ILE A 219 7.57 -0.96 -15.73
C ILE A 219 7.15 -1.67 -17.02
N TRP A 220 7.77 -1.34 -18.16
CA TRP A 220 7.47 -1.99 -19.44
C TRP A 220 7.74 -3.49 -19.42
N THR A 221 8.80 -3.92 -18.73
CA THR A 221 9.09 -5.35 -18.54
C THR A 221 7.99 -6.02 -17.70
N GLY A 222 7.49 -5.35 -16.65
CA GLY A 222 6.35 -5.84 -15.88
C GLY A 222 5.06 -5.94 -16.71
N ILE A 223 4.82 -4.97 -17.60
CA ILE A 223 3.68 -4.98 -18.52
C ILE A 223 3.76 -6.16 -19.48
N ASP A 224 4.95 -6.46 -20.00
CA ASP A 224 5.17 -7.60 -20.90
C ASP A 224 4.90 -8.95 -20.22
N LEU A 225 5.03 -9.02 -18.89
CA LEU A 225 4.68 -10.20 -18.08
C LEU A 225 3.18 -10.28 -17.71
N ALA A 226 2.39 -9.28 -18.11
CA ALA A 226 0.93 -9.25 -17.97
C ALA A 226 0.38 -9.40 -16.54
N LEU A 227 1.16 -9.01 -15.52
CA LEU A 227 0.70 -8.93 -14.13
C LEU A 227 0.34 -7.49 -13.74
N PRO A 228 -0.63 -7.28 -12.83
CA PRO A 228 -0.97 -5.96 -12.33
C PRO A 228 0.23 -5.19 -11.76
N ILE A 229 0.31 -3.88 -12.02
CA ILE A 229 1.40 -3.03 -11.53
C ILE A 229 0.87 -1.96 -10.59
N GLN A 230 1.43 -1.92 -9.39
CA GLN A 230 1.14 -0.93 -8.37
C GLN A 230 2.15 0.23 -8.46
N PHE A 231 1.68 1.45 -8.26
CA PHE A 231 2.52 2.64 -8.14
C PHE A 231 2.27 3.29 -6.79
N HIS A 232 3.34 3.56 -6.05
CA HIS A 232 3.21 4.48 -4.92
C HIS A 232 2.83 5.88 -5.43
N VAL A 233 1.85 6.52 -4.79
CA VAL A 233 1.39 7.87 -5.13
C VAL A 233 1.14 8.67 -3.85
N GLY A 234 1.61 9.92 -3.82
CA GLY A 234 1.33 10.85 -2.74
C GLY A 234 2.19 10.62 -1.49
N PHE A 235 1.51 10.43 -0.36
CA PHE A 235 2.07 10.46 0.99
C PHE A 235 3.16 9.40 1.22
N GLY A 236 4.32 9.84 1.71
CA GLY A 236 5.44 8.99 2.10
C GLY A 236 6.40 9.74 3.04
N ASP A 237 7.62 9.23 3.17
CA ASP A 237 8.67 9.74 4.04
C ASP A 237 9.36 11.02 3.50
N SER A 238 10.42 11.47 4.17
CA SER A 238 11.20 12.64 3.78
C SER A 238 12.06 12.47 2.52
N ASP A 239 12.20 11.25 1.99
CA ASP A 239 12.88 10.98 0.72
C ASP A 239 11.96 11.31 -0.49
N VAL A 240 10.66 11.52 -0.25
CA VAL A 240 9.68 11.85 -1.29
C VAL A 240 9.63 13.35 -1.59
N ASP A 241 9.87 13.70 -2.85
CA ASP A 241 9.45 14.99 -3.42
C ASP A 241 7.92 14.99 -3.64
N LEU A 242 7.12 15.29 -2.61
CA LEU A 242 5.65 15.11 -2.67
C LEU A 242 4.97 15.80 -3.87
N HIS A 243 5.45 16.97 -4.29
CA HIS A 243 4.93 17.69 -5.45
C HIS A 243 5.12 16.94 -6.78
N ARG A 244 6.07 16.01 -6.87
CA ARG A 244 6.33 15.13 -8.03
C ARG A 244 5.58 13.80 -7.93
N CYS A 245 4.74 13.65 -6.90
CA CYS A 245 3.97 12.44 -6.63
C CYS A 245 2.47 12.63 -6.88
N ASP A 246 2.08 13.70 -7.60
CA ASP A 246 0.73 13.84 -8.14
C ASP A 246 0.52 12.78 -9.25
N PRO A 247 -0.51 11.92 -9.14
CA PRO A 247 -0.75 10.87 -10.12
C PRO A 247 -1.08 11.40 -11.52
N LEU A 248 -1.49 12.67 -11.68
CA LEU A 248 -1.70 13.26 -13.02
C LEU A 248 -0.44 13.25 -13.87
N LEU A 249 0.75 13.23 -13.26
CA LEU A 249 2.03 13.13 -13.97
C LEU A 249 2.18 11.79 -14.72
N LEU A 250 1.51 10.72 -14.25
CA LEU A 250 1.50 9.43 -14.95
C LEU A 250 0.68 9.41 -16.24
N THR A 251 -0.02 10.50 -16.60
CA THR A 251 -0.94 10.53 -17.74
C THR A 251 -0.29 10.05 -19.05
N ALA A 252 0.97 10.39 -19.31
CA ALA A 252 1.69 9.96 -20.51
C ALA A 252 1.86 8.42 -20.53
N LEU A 253 2.36 7.85 -19.43
CA LEU A 253 2.50 6.41 -19.26
C LEU A 253 1.15 5.69 -19.31
N LEU A 254 0.12 6.20 -18.64
CA LEU A 254 -1.22 5.60 -18.66
C LEU A 254 -1.82 5.56 -20.07
N ARG A 255 -1.57 6.59 -20.90
CA ARG A 255 -1.97 6.59 -22.32
C ARG A 255 -1.21 5.54 -23.13
N ALA A 256 0.10 5.45 -22.94
CA ALA A 256 0.95 4.52 -23.69
C ALA A 256 0.68 3.05 -23.35
N THR A 257 0.27 2.76 -22.11
CA THR A 257 0.05 1.40 -21.61
C THR A 257 -1.38 0.90 -21.81
N ARG A 258 -2.33 1.80 -22.13
CA ARG A 258 -3.77 1.54 -22.26
C ARG A 258 -4.13 0.30 -23.09
N SER A 259 -3.45 0.07 -24.21
CA SER A 259 -3.75 -1.05 -25.12
C SER A 259 -3.26 -2.42 -24.65
N HIS A 260 -2.50 -2.50 -23.55
CA HIS A 260 -1.88 -3.74 -23.09
C HIS A 260 -2.79 -4.55 -22.17
N GLY A 261 -3.90 -3.97 -21.70
CA GLY A 261 -4.87 -4.66 -20.84
C GLY A 261 -4.36 -5.00 -19.43
N VAL A 262 -3.19 -4.48 -19.04
CA VAL A 262 -2.59 -4.68 -17.71
C VAL A 262 -3.20 -3.70 -16.70
N PRO A 263 -3.78 -4.17 -15.58
CA PRO A 263 -4.27 -3.29 -14.52
C PRO A 263 -3.14 -2.49 -13.87
N ILE A 264 -3.39 -1.19 -13.66
CA ILE A 264 -2.50 -0.29 -12.93
C ILE A 264 -3.22 0.20 -11.67
N MET A 265 -2.61 0.00 -10.50
CA MET A 265 -3.13 0.47 -9.22
C MET A 265 -2.32 1.68 -8.76
N LEU A 266 -2.98 2.79 -8.52
CA LEU A 266 -2.41 3.96 -7.87
C LEU A 266 -2.67 3.83 -6.38
N LEU A 267 -1.61 3.68 -5.58
CA LEU A 267 -1.70 3.39 -4.16
C LEU A 267 -1.67 4.66 -3.32
N HIS A 268 -2.34 4.64 -2.16
CA HIS A 268 -2.37 5.67 -1.10
C HIS A 268 -3.02 6.99 -1.51
N ASN A 269 -2.51 7.60 -2.57
CA ASN A 269 -2.98 8.78 -3.28
C ASN A 269 -3.13 10.08 -2.49
N TYR A 270 -3.24 10.09 -1.17
CA TYR A 270 -3.34 11.33 -0.38
C TYR A 270 -2.08 12.20 -0.59
N PRO A 271 -2.18 13.54 -0.79
CA PRO A 271 -3.40 14.36 -0.78
C PRO A 271 -4.11 14.49 -2.15
N PHE A 272 -3.68 13.71 -3.14
CA PHE A 272 -4.15 13.70 -4.53
C PHE A 272 -5.22 12.64 -4.83
N HIS A 273 -5.94 12.11 -3.83
CA HIS A 273 -6.93 11.04 -4.02
C HIS A 273 -8.06 11.42 -4.98
N ARG A 274 -8.43 12.71 -5.07
CA ARG A 274 -9.35 13.21 -6.10
C ARG A 274 -8.78 13.16 -7.53
N ASN A 275 -7.48 13.44 -7.69
CA ASN A 275 -6.81 13.32 -8.99
C ASN A 275 -6.75 11.84 -9.43
N ALA A 276 -6.45 10.94 -8.49
CA ALA A 276 -6.46 9.50 -8.73
C ALA A 276 -7.87 9.00 -9.10
N ALA A 277 -8.91 9.46 -8.39
CA ALA A 277 -10.30 9.13 -8.71
C ALA A 277 -10.69 9.56 -10.12
N TYR A 278 -10.25 10.74 -10.57
CA TYR A 278 -10.41 11.20 -11.96
C TYR A 278 -9.73 10.25 -12.95
N LEU A 279 -8.47 9.86 -12.71
CA LEU A 279 -7.75 8.95 -13.59
C LEU A 279 -8.41 7.58 -13.70
N ALA A 280 -8.87 7.02 -12.58
CA ALA A 280 -9.65 5.77 -12.57
C ALA A 280 -10.97 5.90 -13.35
N GLN A 281 -11.57 7.08 -13.38
CA GLN A 281 -12.79 7.32 -14.16
C GLN A 281 -12.50 7.33 -15.67
N VAL A 282 -11.40 7.92 -16.12
CA VAL A 282 -11.11 8.16 -17.56
C VAL A 282 -10.24 7.09 -18.24
N PHE A 283 -9.49 6.30 -17.46
CA PHE A 283 -8.69 5.17 -17.95
C PHE A 283 -9.27 3.84 -17.48
N GLU A 284 -9.63 2.97 -18.41
CA GLU A 284 -10.25 1.65 -18.24
C GLU A 284 -9.45 0.71 -17.33
N HIS A 285 -8.12 0.80 -17.35
CA HIS A 285 -7.20 -0.09 -16.67
C HIS A 285 -6.61 0.50 -15.38
N VAL A 286 -7.06 1.68 -14.95
CA VAL A 286 -6.58 2.35 -13.73
C VAL A 286 -7.51 2.09 -12.55
N PHE A 287 -6.91 1.73 -11.43
CA PHE A 287 -7.52 1.40 -10.15
C PHE A 287 -6.87 2.20 -9.03
N VAL A 288 -7.58 2.43 -7.93
CA VAL A 288 -7.09 3.29 -6.83
C VAL A 288 -7.44 2.73 -5.46
N ASP A 289 -6.68 3.13 -4.46
CA ASP A 289 -7.00 2.97 -3.05
C ASP A 289 -6.66 4.24 -2.25
N VAL A 290 -6.90 4.21 -0.93
CA VAL A 290 -6.49 5.27 0.01
C VAL A 290 -5.88 4.67 1.28
N GLY A 291 -5.18 3.54 1.16
CA GLY A 291 -4.35 2.99 2.23
C GLY A 291 -3.33 4.02 2.71
N LEU A 292 -2.64 3.76 3.83
CA LEU A 292 -1.75 4.71 4.52
C LEU A 292 -2.49 5.88 5.18
N ALA A 293 -3.15 6.70 4.36
CA ALA A 293 -3.89 7.87 4.80
C ALA A 293 -5.04 7.50 5.73
N THR A 294 -5.65 6.32 5.54
CA THR A 294 -6.75 5.83 6.38
C THR A 294 -6.37 5.73 7.86
N HIS A 295 -5.28 5.03 8.21
CA HIS A 295 -4.88 4.91 9.61
C HIS A 295 -4.22 6.19 10.15
N ASN A 296 -3.49 6.93 9.30
CA ASN A 296 -2.86 8.20 9.68
C ASN A 296 -3.87 9.32 9.99
N ALA A 297 -4.97 9.40 9.24
CA ALA A 297 -6.02 10.40 9.45
C ALA A 297 -6.93 10.07 10.65
N GLY A 298 -6.82 8.88 11.25
CA GLY A 298 -7.64 8.46 12.39
C GLY A 298 -9.13 8.70 12.15
N HIS A 299 -9.79 9.42 13.06
CA HIS A 299 -11.23 9.71 12.95
C HIS A 299 -11.63 10.56 11.72
N ARG A 300 -10.67 11.13 10.98
CA ARG A 300 -10.90 11.89 9.74
C ARG A 300 -10.84 11.02 8.48
N ALA A 301 -10.44 9.76 8.57
CA ALA A 301 -10.42 8.83 7.44
C ALA A 301 -11.74 8.74 6.63
N PRO A 302 -12.94 8.79 7.26
CA PRO A 302 -14.19 8.80 6.51
C PRO A 302 -14.30 9.94 5.49
N ALA A 303 -13.71 11.11 5.75
CA ALA A 303 -13.75 12.23 4.82
C ALA A 303 -12.93 11.93 3.54
N ILE A 304 -11.74 11.36 3.70
CA ILE A 304 -10.88 10.98 2.57
C ILE A 304 -11.56 9.91 1.72
N ILE A 305 -12.14 8.89 2.35
CA ILE A 305 -12.89 7.83 1.65
C ILE A 305 -14.07 8.42 0.87
N ALA A 306 -14.85 9.31 1.50
CA ALA A 306 -15.98 9.96 0.85
C ALA A 306 -15.54 10.80 -0.36
N GLU A 307 -14.47 11.58 -0.23
CA GLU A 307 -13.90 12.40 -1.33
C GLU A 307 -13.41 11.55 -2.50
N THR A 308 -12.76 10.41 -2.24
CA THR A 308 -12.37 9.46 -3.30
C THR A 308 -13.59 8.88 -4.02
N MET A 309 -14.64 8.57 -3.26
CA MET A 309 -15.89 7.98 -3.76
C MET A 309 -16.80 8.96 -4.53
N GLU A 310 -16.43 10.25 -4.63
CA GLU A 310 -17.20 11.25 -5.38
C GLU A 310 -17.32 10.92 -6.86
N ILE A 311 -16.23 10.45 -7.49
CA ILE A 311 -16.19 10.19 -8.94
C ILE A 311 -15.55 8.86 -9.34
N VAL A 312 -14.86 8.17 -8.41
CA VAL A 312 -14.26 6.87 -8.72
C VAL A 312 -15.38 5.88 -9.07
N PRO A 313 -15.29 5.15 -10.21
CA PRO A 313 -16.18 4.03 -10.42
C PRO A 313 -15.97 3.00 -9.29
N PHE A 314 -17.03 2.59 -8.59
CA PHE A 314 -16.90 1.66 -7.45
C PHE A 314 -16.24 0.31 -7.83
N GLY A 315 -16.28 -0.06 -9.11
CA GLY A 315 -15.57 -1.22 -9.65
C GLY A 315 -14.05 -1.03 -9.78
N LYS A 316 -13.52 0.14 -9.41
CA LYS A 316 -12.11 0.53 -9.54
C LYS A 316 -11.47 1.07 -8.25
N LEU A 317 -12.23 1.07 -7.15
CA LEU A 317 -11.72 1.36 -5.82
C LEU A 317 -11.40 0.05 -5.10
N LEU A 318 -10.22 -0.05 -4.50
CA LEU A 318 -9.79 -1.21 -3.71
C LEU A 318 -9.53 -0.82 -2.27
N PHE A 319 -9.60 -1.81 -1.38
CA PHE A 319 -9.18 -1.69 0.00
C PHE A 319 -7.71 -2.08 0.15
N SER A 320 -6.89 -1.16 0.66
CA SER A 320 -5.55 -1.42 1.17
C SER A 320 -5.41 -0.84 2.59
N THR A 321 -4.54 -1.44 3.40
CA THR A 321 -4.09 -0.81 4.64
C THR A 321 -2.83 0.01 4.43
N ASP A 322 -1.95 -0.43 3.53
CA ASP A 322 -0.54 -0.03 3.45
C ASP A 322 0.20 -0.15 4.79
N ALA A 323 -0.27 -1.04 5.66
CA ALA A 323 0.33 -1.21 6.97
C ALA A 323 1.68 -1.90 6.85
N PHE A 324 2.68 -1.38 7.57
CA PHE A 324 3.99 -2.01 7.75
C PHE A 324 4.41 -1.96 9.22
N GLY A 325 5.23 -2.92 9.63
CA GLY A 325 5.85 -2.94 10.95
C GLY A 325 4.89 -3.24 12.10
N LEU A 326 3.92 -2.37 12.38
CA LEU A 326 2.95 -2.50 13.47
C LEU A 326 1.66 -3.20 13.00
N ALA A 327 1.31 -4.31 13.64
CA ALA A 327 0.03 -4.97 13.42
C ALA A 327 -1.18 -4.09 13.81
N GLU A 328 -0.98 -3.11 14.69
CA GLU A 328 -1.97 -2.08 14.99
C GLU A 328 -2.49 -1.35 13.74
N LEU A 329 -1.62 -1.06 12.78
CA LEU A 329 -1.97 -0.30 11.57
C LEU A 329 -2.94 -1.07 10.68
N TYR A 330 -2.82 -2.40 10.64
CA TYR A 330 -3.77 -3.28 9.95
C TYR A 330 -5.17 -3.18 10.55
N HIS A 331 -5.24 -3.24 11.89
CA HIS A 331 -6.50 -3.13 12.61
C HIS A 331 -7.12 -1.74 12.43
N LEU A 332 -6.32 -0.68 12.54
CA LEU A 332 -6.78 0.70 12.33
C LEU A 332 -7.25 0.94 10.90
N GLY A 333 -6.46 0.58 9.89
CA GLY A 333 -6.79 0.73 8.48
C GLY A 333 -8.11 0.01 8.16
N THR A 334 -8.27 -1.22 8.63
CA THR A 334 -9.50 -2.00 8.47
C THR A 334 -10.71 -1.37 9.16
N ALA A 335 -10.58 -1.00 10.43
CA ALA A 335 -11.68 -0.45 11.22
C ALA A 335 -12.14 0.91 10.68
N LEU A 336 -11.20 1.78 10.32
CA LEU A 336 -11.48 3.11 9.78
C LEU A 336 -12.01 3.07 8.35
N PHE A 337 -11.54 2.12 7.53
CA PHE A 337 -12.14 1.84 6.23
C PHE A 337 -13.60 1.39 6.35
N ARG A 338 -13.88 0.40 7.21
CA ARG A 338 -15.26 -0.08 7.44
C ARG A 338 -16.17 1.04 7.96
N GLN A 339 -15.64 1.93 8.81
CA GLN A 339 -16.37 3.11 9.29
C GLN A 339 -16.67 4.06 8.13
N GLY A 340 -15.66 4.48 7.36
CA GLY A 340 -15.85 5.42 6.25
C GLY A 340 -16.79 4.91 5.15
N LEU A 341 -16.65 3.62 4.78
CA LEU A 341 -17.56 2.98 3.85
C LEU A 341 -19.00 2.90 4.41
N SER A 342 -19.16 2.59 5.70
CA SER A 342 -20.48 2.58 6.34
C SER A 342 -21.13 3.96 6.35
N ASP A 343 -20.37 5.00 6.67
CA ASP A 343 -20.85 6.38 6.69
C ASP A 343 -21.31 6.82 5.28
N PHE A 344 -20.52 6.52 4.25
CA PHE A 344 -20.88 6.80 2.86
C PHE A 344 -22.16 6.09 2.42
N LEU A 345 -22.25 4.77 2.67
CA LEU A 345 -23.42 3.98 2.28
C LEU A 345 -24.67 4.34 3.08
N TYR A 346 -24.54 4.62 4.37
CA TYR A 346 -25.65 5.05 5.21
C TYR A 346 -26.19 6.41 4.75
N ALA A 347 -25.33 7.37 4.45
CA ALA A 347 -25.75 8.65 3.88
C ALA A 347 -26.53 8.46 2.55
N GLY A 348 -26.06 7.55 1.70
CA GLY A 348 -26.72 7.22 0.45
C GLY A 348 -28.11 6.57 0.64
N LEU A 349 -28.21 5.59 1.54
CA LEU A 349 -29.48 4.91 1.87
C LEU A 349 -30.50 5.88 2.48
N THR A 350 -30.08 6.71 3.44
CA THR A 350 -30.96 7.67 4.12
C THR A 350 -31.45 8.78 3.19
N SER A 351 -30.69 9.09 2.15
CA SER A 351 -31.04 10.10 1.13
C SER A 351 -31.76 9.49 -0.08
N ASP A 352 -32.07 8.19 -0.06
CA ASP A 352 -32.73 7.45 -1.16
C ASP A 352 -32.00 7.56 -2.52
N VAL A 353 -30.65 7.74 -2.50
CA VAL A 353 -29.83 7.79 -3.73
C VAL A 353 -29.28 6.43 -4.15
N LEU A 354 -29.32 5.43 -3.25
CA LEU A 354 -28.95 4.05 -3.55
C LEU A 354 -29.84 3.08 -2.77
N SER A 355 -30.10 1.89 -3.35
CA SER A 355 -30.86 0.84 -2.68
C SER A 355 -30.00 -0.01 -1.74
N GLU A 356 -30.62 -0.81 -0.89
CA GLU A 356 -29.90 -1.78 -0.06
C GLU A 356 -29.10 -2.79 -0.90
N VAL A 357 -29.61 -3.17 -2.08
CA VAL A 357 -28.92 -4.05 -3.03
C VAL A 357 -27.65 -3.39 -3.56
N ASP A 358 -27.73 -2.11 -3.91
CA ASP A 358 -26.58 -1.32 -4.35
C ASP A 358 -25.54 -1.22 -3.23
N ALA A 359 -25.96 -0.95 -2.00
CA ALA A 359 -25.06 -0.84 -0.86
C ALA A 359 -24.26 -2.13 -0.60
N HIS A 360 -24.93 -3.29 -0.63
CA HIS A 360 -24.29 -4.59 -0.51
C HIS A 360 -23.31 -4.85 -1.65
N ARG A 361 -23.69 -4.51 -2.89
CA ARG A 361 -22.83 -4.67 -4.07
C ARG A 361 -21.59 -3.79 -3.97
N ILE A 362 -21.73 -2.51 -3.61
CA ILE A 362 -20.61 -1.58 -3.46
C ILE A 362 -19.65 -2.09 -2.37
N ALA A 363 -20.17 -2.51 -1.22
CA ALA A 363 -19.34 -3.04 -0.15
C ALA A 363 -18.53 -4.25 -0.61
N ALA A 364 -19.13 -5.19 -1.34
CA ALA A 364 -18.43 -6.35 -1.88
C ALA A 364 -17.39 -5.98 -2.97
N LEU A 365 -17.72 -5.03 -3.85
CA LEU A 365 -16.81 -4.54 -4.89
C LEU A 365 -15.52 -3.99 -4.28
N VAL A 366 -15.67 -2.99 -3.40
CA VAL A 366 -14.53 -2.29 -2.81
C VAL A 366 -13.79 -3.18 -1.82
N GLY A 367 -14.50 -4.00 -1.06
CA GLY A 367 -13.90 -4.87 -0.05
C GLY A 367 -13.05 -6.00 -0.62
N HIS A 368 -13.51 -6.70 -1.67
CA HIS A 368 -12.77 -7.85 -2.19
C HIS A 368 -12.91 -8.11 -3.70
N ARG A 369 -14.10 -7.93 -4.30
CA ARG A 369 -14.33 -8.41 -5.68
C ARG A 369 -13.51 -7.68 -6.73
N ASN A 370 -13.15 -6.42 -6.49
CA ASN A 370 -12.25 -5.72 -7.40
C ASN A 370 -10.85 -6.31 -7.36
N ALA A 371 -10.30 -6.54 -6.15
CA ALA A 371 -9.00 -7.18 -5.98
C ALA A 371 -8.99 -8.61 -6.56
N GLU A 372 -9.98 -9.43 -6.21
CA GLU A 372 -10.09 -10.80 -6.73
C GLU A 372 -10.07 -10.85 -8.26
N ARG A 373 -10.80 -9.92 -8.92
CA ARG A 373 -10.86 -9.83 -10.37
C ARG A 373 -9.55 -9.36 -11.00
N VAL A 374 -8.94 -8.28 -10.50
CA VAL A 374 -7.77 -7.66 -11.15
C VAL A 374 -6.49 -8.45 -10.91
N TYR A 375 -6.36 -9.14 -9.78
CA TYR A 375 -5.21 -9.99 -9.47
C TYR A 375 -5.43 -11.47 -9.80
N GLY A 376 -6.58 -11.84 -10.38
CA GLY A 376 -6.86 -13.23 -10.77
C GLY A 376 -6.92 -14.20 -9.57
N LEU A 377 -7.46 -13.77 -8.44
CA LEU A 377 -7.54 -14.58 -7.21
C LEU A 377 -8.78 -15.49 -7.16
N GLU A 378 -9.71 -15.32 -8.12
CA GLU A 378 -10.91 -16.15 -8.24
C GLU A 378 -10.54 -17.62 -8.52
N GLY A 379 -10.96 -18.53 -7.63
CA GLY A 379 -10.72 -19.98 -7.80
C GLY A 379 -9.56 -20.56 -6.99
N THR A 380 -9.02 -19.81 -6.01
CA THR A 380 -7.96 -20.27 -5.09
C THR A 380 -8.39 -20.43 -3.64
#